data_AF-A0A1H6QRT8-F1
#
_entry.id   AF-A0A1H6QRT8-F1
#
_cell.length_a   1.000
_cell.length_b   1.000
_cell.length_c   1.000
_cell.angle_alpha   90.00
_cell.angle_beta   90.00
_cell.angle_gamma   90.00
#
_symmetry.space_group_name_H-M   'P 1'
#
loop_
_entity.id
_entity.type
_entity.pdbx_description
1 polymer ?
#
loop_
_entity_poly.entity_id
_entity_poly.type
_entity_poly.pdbx_seq_one_letter_code
_entity_poly.pdbx_strand_id
1 'polypeptide(L)'
;MIKSSKNFRSALICTWAFAAAVFLSSCDGNKKNASSEGLRAYKVSAIHLDSTWGYRISQDTVPVIEQKIIPGLPGNAGFSTEQEALKTGDLVVKKLNQGIFPPSVSRQELDSLGITYQR
;
A
#
# COMPACT_ATOMS: atom_id res chain seq x y z
N MET A 1 1.87 -47.13 46.41
CA MET A 1 1.10 -46.38 45.39
C MET A 1 1.98 -46.25 44.15
N ILE A 2 1.49 -46.78 43.03
CA ILE A 2 2.21 -47.07 41.79
C ILE A 2 2.27 -45.83 40.89
N LYS A 3 3.39 -45.63 40.17
CA LYS A 3 3.52 -45.49 38.68
C LYS A 3 4.65 -44.47 38.32
N SER A 4 5.81 -44.97 37.87
CA SER A 4 6.26 -45.06 36.46
C SER A 4 6.93 -43.77 35.96
N SER A 5 8.27 -43.64 35.94
CA SER A 5 9.24 -44.22 35.00
C SER A 5 9.00 -43.83 33.53
N LYS A 6 9.96 -43.13 32.89
CA LYS A 6 11.03 -43.73 32.05
C LYS A 6 11.87 -42.63 31.38
N ASN A 7 13.17 -42.75 31.55
CA ASN A 7 14.22 -42.00 30.85
C ASN A 7 14.14 -42.28 29.33
N PHE A 8 14.06 -41.24 28.50
CA PHE A 8 14.04 -41.39 27.04
C PHE A 8 15.43 -41.14 26.45
N ARG A 9 16.28 -42.17 26.54
CA ARG A 9 17.48 -42.31 25.70
C ARG A 9 17.03 -43.08 24.46
N SER A 10 16.84 -42.38 23.34
CA SER A 10 16.64 -43.03 22.03
C SER A 10 17.48 -42.29 21.00
N ALA A 11 18.55 -42.96 20.58
CA ALA A 11 19.39 -42.62 19.45
C ALA A 11 18.76 -43.13 18.14
N LEU A 12 19.18 -42.51 17.02
CA LEU A 12 19.19 -43.07 15.65
C LEU A 12 17.85 -43.44 15.01
N ILE A 13 17.29 -42.49 14.25
CA ILE A 13 16.67 -42.77 12.94
C ILE A 13 17.24 -41.75 11.94
N CYS A 14 18.31 -42.15 11.26
CA CYS A 14 18.67 -41.59 9.96
C CYS A 14 17.79 -42.30 8.93
N THR A 15 17.02 -41.57 8.12
CA THR A 15 16.89 -41.73 6.65
C THR A 15 15.65 -41.01 6.12
N TRP A 16 15.89 -40.10 5.16
CA TRP A 16 14.92 -39.54 4.22
C TRP A 16 14.02 -38.39 4.70
N ALA A 17 14.67 -37.29 5.08
CA ALA A 17 14.22 -35.94 4.71
C ALA A 17 15.44 -35.05 4.40
N PHE A 18 16.37 -35.58 3.61
CA PHE A 18 17.46 -34.82 2.99
C PHE A 18 17.17 -34.74 1.49
N ALA A 19 16.19 -33.91 1.15
CA ALA A 19 15.96 -33.47 -0.23
C ALA A 19 15.46 -32.03 -0.18
N ALA A 20 16.18 -31.15 -0.86
CA ALA A 20 15.93 -29.73 -1.05
C ALA A 20 16.26 -28.79 0.13
N ALA A 21 17.56 -28.72 0.46
CA ALA A 21 18.16 -27.40 0.52
C ALA A 21 18.10 -26.77 -0.88
N VAL A 22 17.03 -26.02 -1.21
CA VAL A 22 16.96 -24.87 -2.14
C VAL A 22 15.52 -24.35 -2.05
N PHE A 23 15.28 -23.39 -1.16
CA PHE A 23 14.49 -22.17 -1.46
C PHE A 23 14.71 -21.21 -0.27
N LEU A 24 15.99 -20.89 -0.03
CA LEU A 24 16.30 -19.53 0.42
C LEU A 24 15.91 -18.60 -0.72
N SER A 25 15.28 -17.48 -0.37
CA SER A 25 14.73 -16.43 -1.24
C SER A 25 13.29 -16.67 -1.70
N SER A 26 12.35 -16.33 -0.82
CA SER A 26 11.50 -15.16 -1.09
C SER A 26 10.81 -14.71 0.20
N CYS A 27 11.61 -14.17 1.13
CA CYS A 27 11.09 -13.08 1.92
C CYS A 27 11.14 -11.86 1.00
N ASP A 28 10.01 -11.56 0.37
CA ASP A 28 9.83 -10.31 -0.34
C ASP A 28 10.10 -9.17 0.65
N GLY A 29 11.17 -8.44 0.39
CA GLY A 29 11.66 -7.37 1.25
C GLY A 29 10.67 -6.23 1.22
N ASN A 30 9.64 -6.28 2.07
CA ASN A 30 8.84 -5.11 2.30
C ASN A 30 9.65 -4.15 3.18
N LYS A 31 10.30 -3.19 2.50
CA LYS A 31 11.07 -2.11 3.09
C LYS A 31 10.19 -1.33 4.06
N LYS A 32 10.25 -1.67 5.35
CA LYS A 32 9.81 -0.77 6.40
C LYS A 32 10.87 0.33 6.51
N ASN A 33 10.67 1.42 5.78
CA ASN A 33 11.47 2.62 5.96
C ASN A 33 11.13 3.20 7.34
N ALA A 34 11.91 2.80 8.33
CA ALA A 34 12.11 3.61 9.52
C ALA A 34 13.08 4.74 9.11
N SER A 35 12.57 5.97 9.05
CA SER A 35 13.44 7.15 9.10
C SER A 35 12.73 8.32 9.78
N SER A 36 13.39 8.78 10.84
CA SER A 36 13.40 10.12 11.41
C SER A 36 12.09 10.71 11.95
N GLU A 37 12.04 10.76 13.28
CA GLU A 37 11.40 11.82 14.06
C GLU A 37 11.62 13.20 13.37
N GLY A 38 10.52 13.86 12.98
CA GLY A 38 10.51 15.28 12.58
C GLY A 38 9.87 15.67 11.25
N LEU A 39 9.66 14.74 10.30
CA LEU A 39 8.99 15.02 9.02
C LEU A 39 7.73 14.17 8.88
N ARG A 40 6.57 14.77 9.11
CA ARG A 40 5.26 14.09 9.00
C ARG A 40 4.97 13.73 7.55
N ALA A 41 5.22 12.48 7.18
CA ALA A 41 5.04 11.98 5.83
C ALA A 41 3.54 11.88 5.46
N TYR A 42 3.21 12.22 4.21
CA TYR A 42 1.89 11.98 3.67
C TYR A 42 1.70 10.50 3.30
N LYS A 43 0.54 9.95 3.63
CA LYS A 43 0.12 8.60 3.25
C LYS A 43 -1.14 8.66 2.41
N VAL A 44 -1.15 7.93 1.28
CA VAL A 44 -2.33 7.75 0.44
C VAL A 44 -3.07 6.48 0.84
N SER A 45 -4.40 6.54 0.85
CA SER A 45 -5.28 5.39 1.01
C SER A 45 -6.50 5.55 0.10
N ALA A 46 -6.97 4.45 -0.47
CA ALA A 46 -8.19 4.47 -1.27
C ALA A 46 -9.44 4.54 -0.39
N ILE A 47 -10.50 5.11 -0.95
CA ILE A 47 -11.85 5.12 -0.39
C ILE A 47 -12.77 4.51 -1.43
N HIS A 48 -13.55 3.52 -1.03
CA HIS A 48 -14.62 2.98 -1.85
C HIS A 48 -15.91 3.77 -1.61
N LEU A 49 -16.56 4.26 -2.69
CA LEU A 49 -17.76 5.09 -2.67
C LEU A 49 -18.81 4.51 -3.61
N ASP A 50 -19.85 3.88 -3.06
CA ASP A 50 -20.91 3.20 -3.80
C ASP A 50 -20.36 2.21 -4.85
N SER A 51 -20.21 2.66 -6.10
CA SER A 51 -19.67 1.91 -7.25
C SER A 51 -18.39 2.51 -7.84
N THR A 52 -17.78 3.47 -7.15
CA THR A 52 -16.61 4.23 -7.60
C THR A 52 -15.55 4.31 -6.52
N TRP A 53 -14.38 4.84 -6.87
CA TRP A 53 -13.26 5.03 -5.96
C TRP A 53 -12.88 6.49 -5.83
N GLY A 54 -12.34 6.83 -4.66
CA GLY A 54 -11.67 8.08 -4.35
C GLY A 54 -10.38 7.81 -3.59
N TYR A 55 -9.65 8.86 -3.24
CA TYR A 55 -8.45 8.73 -2.41
C TYR A 55 -8.48 9.71 -1.24
N ARG A 56 -7.79 9.33 -0.19
CA ARG A 56 -7.52 10.14 1.00
C ARG A 56 -6.02 10.24 1.20
N ILE A 57 -5.57 11.45 1.49
CA ILE A 57 -4.21 11.71 1.94
C ILE A 57 -4.30 12.09 3.41
N SER A 58 -3.54 11.37 4.23
CA SER A 58 -3.40 11.64 5.65
C SER A 58 -1.97 12.07 5.96
N GLN A 59 -1.83 13.02 6.87
CA GLN A 59 -0.57 13.30 7.52
C GLN A 59 -0.64 12.67 8.92
N ASP A 60 0.21 11.67 9.16
CA ASP A 60 0.10 10.76 10.31
C ASP A 60 -1.30 10.10 10.40
N THR A 61 -2.09 10.46 11.40
CA THR A 61 -3.45 9.97 11.63
C THR A 61 -4.54 10.95 11.18
N VAL A 62 -4.16 12.16 10.74
CA VAL A 62 -5.09 13.23 10.40
C VAL A 62 -5.33 13.25 8.89
N PRO A 63 -6.58 13.10 8.41
CA PRO A 63 -6.89 13.28 6.99
C PRO A 63 -6.70 14.75 6.60
N VAL A 64 -5.90 15.01 5.57
CA VAL A 64 -5.62 16.37 5.07
C VAL A 64 -6.31 16.65 3.74
N ILE A 65 -6.48 15.63 2.89
CA ILE A 65 -7.19 15.73 1.61
C ILE A 65 -8.07 14.51 1.47
N GLU A 66 -9.34 14.72 1.11
CA GLU A 66 -10.26 13.66 0.72
C GLU A 66 -10.86 14.01 -0.64
N GLN A 67 -10.55 13.20 -1.64
CA GLN A 67 -10.94 13.44 -3.02
C GLN A 67 -11.78 12.27 -3.53
N LYS A 68 -13.10 12.48 -3.57
CA LYS A 68 -14.10 11.49 -4.01
C LYS A 68 -14.30 11.48 -5.52
N ILE A 69 -13.98 12.59 -6.18
CA ILE A 69 -14.22 12.87 -7.60
C ILE A 69 -12.88 13.01 -8.31
N ILE A 70 -12.77 12.59 -9.57
CA ILE A 70 -11.54 12.74 -10.36
C ILE A 70 -11.21 14.25 -10.51
N PRO A 71 -10.06 14.73 -10.00
CA PRO A 71 -9.68 16.13 -10.11
C PRO A 71 -9.34 16.52 -11.55
N GLY A 72 -9.54 17.78 -11.93
CA GLY A 72 -9.17 18.27 -13.26
C GLY A 72 -10.12 17.88 -14.40
N LEU A 73 -11.26 17.24 -14.08
CA LEU A 73 -12.34 16.94 -15.02
C LEU A 73 -13.64 17.63 -14.59
N PRO A 74 -14.51 18.01 -15.53
CA PRO A 74 -15.85 18.47 -15.21
C PRO A 74 -16.74 17.30 -14.73
N GLY A 75 -17.71 17.60 -13.87
CA GLY A 75 -18.67 16.62 -13.36
C GLY A 75 -18.29 16.03 -11.99
N ASN A 76 -18.95 14.93 -11.63
CA ASN A 76 -18.87 14.30 -10.30
C ASN A 76 -18.46 12.82 -10.36
N ALA A 77 -17.77 12.40 -11.43
CA ALA A 77 -17.33 11.01 -11.58
C ALA A 77 -16.16 10.69 -10.63
N GLY A 78 -16.27 9.57 -9.90
CA GLY A 78 -15.15 8.97 -9.19
C GLY A 78 -14.26 8.11 -10.10
N PHE A 79 -13.19 7.56 -9.56
CA PHE A 79 -12.31 6.64 -10.26
C PHE A 79 -12.98 5.28 -10.48
N SER A 80 -12.65 4.61 -11.60
CA SER A 80 -13.22 3.30 -11.91
C SER A 80 -12.60 2.19 -11.06
N THR A 81 -11.33 2.37 -10.66
CA THR A 81 -10.58 1.38 -9.89
C THR A 81 -9.84 2.01 -8.71
N GLU A 82 -9.57 1.18 -7.70
CA GLU A 82 -8.76 1.56 -6.54
C GLU A 82 -7.38 2.07 -6.97
N GLN A 83 -6.75 1.38 -7.93
CA GLN A 83 -5.41 1.69 -8.40
C GLN A 83 -5.32 3.06 -9.09
N GLU A 84 -6.36 3.46 -9.83
CA GLU A 84 -6.42 4.79 -10.44
C GLU A 84 -6.51 5.90 -9.38
N ALA A 85 -7.31 5.68 -8.34
CA ALA A 85 -7.41 6.61 -7.22
C ALA A 85 -6.08 6.74 -6.48
N LEU A 86 -5.42 5.62 -6.19
CA LEU A 86 -4.11 5.59 -5.52
C LEU A 86 -3.03 6.28 -6.35
N LYS A 87 -2.90 5.97 -7.65
CA LYS A 87 -1.93 6.62 -8.55
C LYS A 87 -2.10 8.14 -8.58
N THR A 88 -3.35 8.60 -8.62
CA THR A 88 -3.64 10.04 -8.63
C THR A 88 -3.32 10.67 -7.27
N GLY A 89 -3.65 9.99 -6.17
CA GLY A 89 -3.26 10.41 -4.82
C GLY A 89 -1.75 10.50 -4.63
N ASP A 90 -0.98 9.56 -5.20
CA ASP A 90 0.49 9.58 -5.16
C ASP A 90 1.07 10.77 -5.93
N LEU A 91 0.48 11.13 -7.08
CA LEU A 91 0.85 12.36 -7.79
C LEU A 91 0.61 13.61 -6.92
N VAL A 92 -0.52 13.66 -6.21
CA VAL A 92 -0.82 14.77 -5.29
C VAL A 92 0.18 14.82 -4.14
N VAL A 93 0.52 13.67 -3.54
CA VAL A 93 1.58 13.60 -2.51
C VAL A 93 2.92 14.08 -3.07
N LYS A 94 3.28 13.70 -4.29
CA LYS A 94 4.49 14.19 -4.95
C LYS A 94 4.48 15.72 -5.08
N LYS A 95 3.36 16.32 -5.49
CA LYS A 95 3.19 17.78 -5.59
C LYS A 95 3.29 18.47 -4.23
N LEU A 96 2.65 17.91 -3.20
CA LEU A 96 2.74 18.40 -1.82
C LEU A 96 4.18 18.40 -1.30
N ASN A 97 4.91 17.30 -1.54
CA ASN A 97 6.32 17.19 -1.16
C ASN A 97 7.23 18.17 -1.92
N GLN A 98 6.79 18.64 -3.09
CA GLN A 98 7.48 19.68 -3.89
C GLN A 98 7.07 21.11 -3.49
N GLY A 99 6.19 21.28 -2.50
CA GLY A 99 5.70 22.59 -2.07
C GLY A 99 4.70 23.24 -3.04
N ILE A 100 4.11 22.46 -3.95
CA ILE A 100 3.13 22.97 -4.92
C ILE A 100 1.76 23.08 -4.24
N PHE A 101 1.27 24.32 -4.10
CA PHE A 101 -0.01 24.61 -3.48
C PHE A 101 -0.85 25.60 -4.33
N PRO A 102 -2.12 25.28 -4.64
CA PRO A 102 -2.81 24.01 -4.37
C PRO A 102 -2.23 22.86 -5.22
N PRO A 103 -2.28 21.60 -4.75
CA PRO A 103 -1.75 20.45 -5.48
C PRO A 103 -2.74 19.97 -6.55
N SER A 104 -3.12 20.86 -7.47
CA SER A 104 -4.07 20.58 -8.54
C SER A 104 -3.53 19.53 -9.51
N VAL A 105 -4.41 18.68 -10.03
CA VAL A 105 -4.10 17.69 -11.06
C VAL A 105 -4.77 18.13 -12.37
N SER A 106 -3.99 18.16 -13.44
CA SER A 106 -4.47 18.51 -14.78
C SER A 106 -4.92 17.27 -15.57
N ARG A 107 -5.74 17.47 -16.60
CA ARG A 107 -6.14 16.39 -17.52
C ARG A 107 -4.94 15.69 -18.16
N GLN A 108 -3.92 16.44 -18.57
CA GLN A 108 -2.70 15.89 -19.17
C GLN A 108 -1.94 14.95 -18.21
N GLU A 109 -1.95 15.25 -16.91
CA GLU A 109 -1.36 14.40 -15.90
C GLU A 109 -2.17 13.12 -15.68
N LEU A 110 -3.51 13.20 -15.70
CA LEU A 110 -4.37 12.01 -15.67
C LEU A 110 -4.13 11.11 -16.88
N ASP A 111 -4.04 11.70 -18.09
CA ASP A 111 -3.73 10.98 -19.32
C ASP A 111 -2.35 10.30 -19.22
N SER A 112 -1.35 11.00 -18.66
CA SER A 112 0.00 10.46 -18.46
C SER A 112 0.05 9.32 -17.43
N LEU A 113 -0.85 9.33 -16.45
CA LEU A 113 -1.02 8.26 -15.46
C LEU A 113 -1.84 7.06 -15.98
N GLY A 114 -2.45 7.20 -17.17
CA GLY A 114 -3.32 6.19 -17.76
C GLY A 114 -4.64 6.03 -17.01
N ILE A 115 -5.17 7.12 -16.42
CA ILE A 115 -6.46 7.10 -15.73
C ILE A 115 -7.58 7.07 -16.78
N THR A 116 -8.50 6.13 -16.63
CA THR A 116 -9.67 6.01 -17.51
C THR A 116 -10.82 6.83 -16.96
N TYR A 117 -11.37 7.72 -17.80
CA TYR A 117 -12.53 8.53 -17.48
C TYR A 117 -13.38 8.75 -18.72
N GLN A 118 -14.68 8.97 -18.54
CA GLN A 118 -15.58 9.26 -19.66
C GLN A 118 -15.23 10.63 -20.24
N ARG A 119 -14.96 10.67 -21.55
CA ARG A 119 -14.60 11.89 -22.29
C ARG A 119 -15.82 12.60 -22.86
#